data_AF-A0A2N2NEE2-F1
#
_entry.id   AF-A0A2N2NEE2-F1
#
_cell.length_a   1.000
_cell.length_b   1.000
_cell.length_c   1.000
_cell.angle_alpha   90.00
_cell.angle_beta   90.00
_cell.angle_gamma   90.00
#
_symmetry.space_group_name_H-M   'P 1'
#
loop_
_entity.id
_entity.type
_entity.pdbx_description
1 polymer ?
#
loop_
_entity_poly.entity_id
_entity_poly.type
_entity_poly.pdbx_seq_one_letter_code
_entity_poly.pdbx_strand_id
1 'polypeptide(L)'
;MTDFDIVLDECLQMLASGQETSEIRRTGVDLRIEDCLSRFPQYATDLKPLLEAASQVKQSYAAPLPNGARARMRVHLTAQMRAHPRRKPAIFWKIPLPLHTRLALGLLVVFIAFLSVGTAFAQFAQPGDALYGWKRASEQVWRFVHPDPLEADLALVQRRVDELIRATSDGQNQAFVVAELRLALGSLAIYKAEEDQLLVEAALAGHWQALQQAGLNVAELDILFNREEPQWTIPSLTPTTSSTDVQAISTIDPSIDRTLPPPTPIQTPTLIIPTDLPIPIPTLIPTWISP
;
A
#
# COMPACT_ATOMS: atom_id res chain seq x y z
N MET A 1 12.95 3.63 -1.74
CA MET A 1 12.41 4.88 -1.17
C MET A 1 13.61 5.77 -0.89
N THR A 2 13.63 6.99 -1.43
CA THR A 2 14.77 7.89 -1.24
C THR A 2 14.67 8.59 0.10
N ASP A 3 15.80 9.06 0.65
CA ASP A 3 15.82 9.85 1.89
C ASP A 3 14.93 11.11 1.77
N PHE A 4 14.83 11.67 0.57
CA PHE A 4 13.93 12.79 0.28
C PHE A 4 12.45 12.42 0.45
N ASP A 5 12.04 11.23 -0.04
CA ASP A 5 10.65 10.78 0.06
C ASP A 5 10.20 10.62 1.53
N ILE A 6 11.11 10.11 2.38
CA ILE A 6 10.86 9.96 3.82
C ILE A 6 10.67 11.32 4.48
N VAL A 7 11.56 12.27 4.19
CA VAL A 7 11.49 13.64 4.73
C VAL A 7 10.23 14.38 4.26
N LEU A 8 9.86 14.22 2.99
CA LEU A 8 8.64 14.80 2.44
C LEU A 8 7.40 14.24 3.13
N ASP A 9 7.31 12.92 3.31
CA ASP A 9 6.17 12.28 3.98
C ASP A 9 6.05 12.72 5.45
N GLU A 10 7.17 12.78 6.18
CA GLU A 10 7.20 13.29 7.56
C GLU A 10 6.68 14.73 7.65
N CYS A 11 7.13 15.61 6.77
CA CYS A 11 6.68 17.01 6.75
C CYS A 11 5.23 17.17 6.29
N LEU A 12 4.75 16.35 5.36
CA LEU A 12 3.34 16.31 4.97
C LEU A 12 2.46 15.81 6.12
N GLN A 13 2.90 14.80 6.87
CA GLN A 13 2.20 14.28 8.03
C GLN A 13 2.14 15.32 9.16
N MET A 14 3.20 16.11 9.35
CA MET A 14 3.23 17.24 10.29
C MET A 14 2.26 18.37 9.87
N LEU A 15 2.19 18.68 8.56
CA LEU A 15 1.20 19.61 8.01
C LEU A 15 -0.24 19.08 8.16
N ALA A 16 -0.46 17.78 7.94
CA ALA A 16 -1.79 17.15 7.96
C ALA A 16 -2.34 16.97 9.38
N SER A 17 -1.51 16.47 10.30
CA SER A 17 -1.87 16.17 11.70
C SER A 17 -2.45 17.37 12.45
N GLY A 18 -2.17 18.58 11.98
CA GLY A 18 -2.91 19.76 12.41
C GLY A 18 -2.85 19.98 13.91
N GLN A 19 -1.83 19.45 14.61
CA GLN A 19 -1.72 19.59 16.07
C GLN A 19 -1.69 21.08 16.39
N GLU A 20 -2.84 21.57 16.85
CA GLU A 20 -3.12 22.94 17.23
C GLU A 20 -2.63 23.10 18.67
N THR A 21 -1.54 23.84 18.86
CA THR A 21 -1.55 24.77 19.99
C THR A 21 -2.54 25.86 19.61
N SER A 22 -3.67 25.89 20.31
CA SER A 22 -4.91 26.62 20.01
C SER A 22 -4.79 28.16 20.01
N GLU A 23 -3.57 28.71 20.02
CA GLU A 23 -3.33 30.12 20.30
C GLU A 23 -2.84 30.93 19.09
N ILE A 24 -2.52 30.29 17.95
CA ILE A 24 -1.93 30.97 16.77
C ILE A 24 -2.78 30.71 15.50
N ARG A 25 -4.08 31.03 15.54
CA ARG A 25 -4.97 30.81 14.37
C ARG A 25 -4.94 31.94 13.32
N ARG A 26 -4.09 32.97 13.47
CA ARG A 26 -4.01 34.08 12.48
C ARG A 26 -2.71 34.17 11.67
N THR A 27 -1.66 33.43 12.02
CA THR A 27 -0.36 33.46 11.32
C THR A 27 0.26 32.07 11.08
N GLY A 28 -0.47 30.99 11.34
CA GLY A 28 0.11 29.66 11.62
C GLY A 28 0.38 28.69 10.45
N VAL A 29 0.29 29.12 9.18
CA VAL A 29 0.65 28.23 8.03
C VAL A 29 2.12 28.43 7.65
N ASP A 30 2.55 29.69 7.56
CA ASP A 30 3.93 30.12 7.26
C ASP A 30 4.86 30.01 8.49
N LEU A 31 4.50 29.20 9.48
CA LEU A 31 5.41 28.84 10.57
C LEU A 31 5.80 27.36 10.49
N ARG A 32 4.94 26.52 9.87
CA ARG A 32 5.12 25.07 9.81
C ARG A 32 5.98 24.64 8.63
N ILE A 33 5.89 25.37 7.52
CA ILE A 33 6.75 25.13 6.36
C ILE A 33 8.19 25.44 6.78
N GLU A 34 8.39 26.55 7.47
CA GLU A 34 9.65 27.08 7.99
C GLU A 34 10.26 26.15 9.04
N ASP A 35 9.44 25.60 9.95
CA ASP A 35 9.88 24.58 10.91
C ASP A 35 10.43 23.34 10.19
N CYS A 36 9.73 22.81 9.18
CA CYS A 36 10.21 21.67 8.40
C CYS A 36 11.49 22.02 7.60
N LEU A 37 11.53 23.19 6.96
CA LEU A 37 12.70 23.65 6.20
C LEU A 37 13.93 23.87 7.10
N SER A 38 13.73 24.29 8.35
CA SER A 38 14.82 24.46 9.34
C SER A 38 15.38 23.12 9.84
N ARG A 39 14.54 22.08 9.91
CA ARG A 39 14.96 20.72 10.29
C ARG A 39 15.75 20.03 9.18
N PHE A 40 15.45 20.34 7.92
CA PHE A 40 16.05 19.68 6.75
C PHE A 40 16.63 20.68 5.74
N PRO A 41 17.67 21.46 6.11
CA PRO A 41 18.22 22.51 5.24
C PRO A 41 18.79 21.97 3.92
N GLN A 42 19.27 20.72 3.89
CA GLN A 42 19.81 20.08 2.70
C GLN A 42 18.77 19.85 1.59
N TYR A 43 17.48 19.78 1.95
CA TYR A 43 16.38 19.57 1.00
C TYR A 43 15.52 20.82 0.80
N ALA A 44 15.84 21.94 1.44
CA ALA A 44 14.95 23.10 1.54
C ALA A 44 14.52 23.67 0.19
N THR A 45 15.43 23.69 -0.79
CA THR A 45 15.16 24.19 -2.15
C THR A 45 14.08 23.39 -2.87
N ASP A 46 14.11 22.06 -2.74
CA ASP A 46 13.18 21.15 -3.42
C ASP A 46 11.90 20.94 -2.62
N LEU A 47 11.99 20.97 -1.29
CA LEU A 47 10.86 20.70 -0.39
C LEU A 47 9.88 21.87 -0.34
N LYS A 48 10.38 23.12 -0.36
CA LYS A 48 9.58 24.34 -0.24
C LYS A 48 8.40 24.41 -1.24
N PRO A 49 8.60 24.27 -2.56
CA PRO A 49 7.48 24.36 -3.51
C PRO A 49 6.45 23.24 -3.31
N LEU A 50 6.87 22.05 -2.87
CA LEU A 50 5.95 20.94 -2.60
C LEU A 50 5.09 21.20 -1.37
N LEU A 51 5.67 21.74 -0.29
CA LEU A 51 4.94 22.09 0.93
C LEU A 51 3.99 23.28 0.71
N GLU A 52 4.40 24.27 -0.10
CA GLU A 52 3.53 25.38 -0.52
C GLU A 52 2.35 24.88 -1.37
N ALA A 53 2.58 23.95 -2.29
CA ALA A 53 1.49 23.34 -3.07
C ALA A 53 0.53 22.55 -2.17
N ALA A 54 1.05 21.73 -1.25
CA ALA A 54 0.23 20.97 -0.31
C ALA A 54 -0.60 21.89 0.62
N SER A 55 -0.03 23.02 1.05
CA SER A 55 -0.73 23.99 1.88
C SER A 55 -1.85 24.70 1.12
N GLN A 56 -1.63 25.08 -0.14
CA GLN A 56 -2.66 25.65 -1.01
C GLN A 56 -3.83 24.69 -1.22
N VAL A 57 -3.53 23.40 -1.46
CA VAL A 57 -4.56 22.36 -1.57
C VAL A 57 -5.35 22.27 -0.26
N LYS A 58 -4.69 22.19 0.90
CA LYS A 58 -5.36 22.13 2.21
C LYS A 58 -6.28 23.32 2.45
N GLN A 59 -5.85 24.55 2.10
CA GLN A 59 -6.67 25.75 2.22
C GLN A 59 -7.90 25.71 1.31
N SER A 60 -7.77 25.16 0.10
CA SER A 60 -8.89 25.02 -0.84
C SER A 60 -9.99 24.08 -0.33
N TYR A 61 -9.62 23.02 0.41
CA TYR A 61 -10.56 22.10 1.04
C TYR A 61 -11.22 22.66 2.31
N ALA A 62 -10.55 23.61 2.99
CA ALA A 62 -11.04 24.21 4.23
C ALA A 62 -12.13 25.28 4.01
N ALA A 63 -12.38 25.71 2.77
CA ALA A 63 -13.48 26.62 2.47
C ALA A 63 -14.83 25.88 2.62
N PRO A 64 -15.64 26.19 3.66
CA PRO A 64 -16.96 25.59 3.78
C PRO A 64 -17.76 25.96 2.52
N LEU A 65 -18.17 24.95 1.75
CA LEU A 65 -18.99 25.18 0.57
C LEU A 65 -20.23 25.99 1.01
N PRO A 66 -20.49 27.17 0.42
CA PRO A 66 -21.63 27.98 0.81
C PRO A 66 -22.91 27.15 0.67
N ASN A 67 -23.82 27.28 1.63
CA ASN A 67 -25.11 26.59 1.62
C ASN A 67 -25.80 26.80 0.26
N GLY A 68 -26.02 25.72 -0.48
CA GLY A 68 -26.60 25.76 -1.83
C GLY A 68 -25.61 25.64 -3.00
N ALA A 69 -24.29 25.71 -2.79
CA ALA A 69 -23.29 25.50 -3.84
C ALA A 69 -23.42 24.11 -4.49
N ARG A 70 -23.67 23.07 -3.69
CA ARG A 70 -23.97 21.72 -4.19
C ARG A 70 -25.22 21.67 -5.08
N ALA A 71 -26.26 22.42 -4.72
CA ALA A 71 -27.49 22.48 -5.51
C ALA A 71 -27.23 23.15 -6.87
N ARG A 72 -26.50 24.28 -6.89
CA ARG A 72 -26.11 24.97 -8.13
C ARG A 72 -25.22 24.10 -9.02
N MET A 73 -24.25 23.41 -8.42
CA MET A 73 -23.36 22.51 -9.17
C MET A 73 -24.14 21.33 -9.77
N ARG A 74 -25.13 20.76 -9.07
CA ARG A 74 -26.04 19.75 -9.62
C ARG A 74 -26.86 20.29 -10.80
N VAL A 75 -27.41 21.51 -10.67
CA VAL A 75 -28.16 22.14 -11.77
C VAL A 75 -27.26 22.38 -12.98
N HIS A 76 -26.04 22.88 -12.78
CA HIS A 76 -25.11 23.12 -13.88
C HIS A 76 -24.66 21.82 -14.56
N LEU A 77 -24.34 20.78 -13.78
CA LEU A 77 -23.91 19.49 -14.30
C LEU A 77 -25.06 18.80 -15.06
N THR A 78 -26.28 18.84 -14.53
CA THR A 78 -27.46 18.30 -15.23
C THR A 78 -27.80 19.08 -16.50
N ALA A 79 -27.66 20.41 -16.50
CA ALA A 79 -27.82 21.23 -17.70
C ALA A 79 -26.76 20.88 -18.76
N GLN A 80 -25.49 20.70 -18.37
CA GLN A 80 -24.42 20.35 -19.29
C GLN A 80 -24.59 18.93 -19.86
N MET A 81 -25.00 17.96 -19.05
CA MET A 81 -25.31 16.60 -19.51
C MET A 81 -26.50 16.57 -20.50
N ARG A 82 -27.48 17.46 -20.31
CA ARG A 82 -28.61 17.62 -21.26
C ARG A 82 -28.17 18.30 -22.56
N ALA A 83 -27.31 19.31 -22.48
CA ALA A 83 -26.78 20.03 -23.64
C ALA A 83 -25.81 19.19 -24.46
N HIS A 84 -25.08 18.27 -23.82
CA HIS A 84 -24.16 17.34 -24.47
C HIS A 84 -24.62 15.91 -24.22
N PRO A 85 -25.75 15.48 -24.81
CA PRO A 85 -26.18 14.10 -24.70
C PRO A 85 -25.05 13.23 -25.25
N ARG A 86 -24.46 12.38 -24.40
CA ARG A 86 -23.39 11.45 -24.81
C ARG A 86 -23.84 10.79 -26.10
N ARG A 87 -23.12 11.06 -27.20
CA ARG A 87 -23.36 10.39 -28.48
C ARG A 87 -23.28 8.90 -28.15
N LYS A 88 -24.44 8.21 -28.21
CA LYS A 88 -24.46 6.76 -28.04
C LYS A 88 -23.39 6.22 -28.98
N PRO A 89 -22.46 5.37 -28.53
CA PRO A 89 -21.43 4.84 -29.40
C PRO A 89 -22.11 3.95 -30.45
N ALA A 90 -22.56 4.56 -31.54
CA ALA A 90 -23.25 3.91 -32.66
C ALA A 90 -22.32 2.97 -33.44
N ILE A 91 -21.04 2.95 -33.07
CA ILE A 91 -19.99 2.13 -33.64
C ILE A 91 -20.21 0.64 -33.30
N PHE A 92 -20.69 0.31 -32.10
CA PHE A 92 -20.88 -1.09 -31.69
C PHE A 92 -22.10 -1.78 -32.32
N TRP A 93 -23.05 -1.03 -32.89
CA TRP A 93 -24.30 -1.59 -33.42
C TRP A 93 -24.21 -2.04 -34.89
N LYS A 94 -23.16 -1.63 -35.62
CA LYS A 94 -22.99 -1.96 -37.04
C LYS A 94 -22.16 -3.21 -37.31
N ILE A 95 -21.61 -3.85 -36.29
CA ILE A 95 -20.83 -5.08 -36.46
C ILE A 95 -21.82 -6.27 -36.52
N PRO A 96 -21.90 -7.02 -37.63
CA PRO A 96 -22.76 -8.19 -37.76
C PRO A 96 -22.14 -9.38 -37.01
N LEU A 97 -22.14 -9.29 -35.68
CA LEU A 97 -21.78 -10.39 -34.79
C LEU A 97 -22.94 -11.38 -34.70
N PRO A 98 -22.69 -12.70 -34.80
CA PRO A 98 -23.75 -13.71 -34.64
C PRO A 98 -24.35 -13.66 -33.23
N LEU A 99 -25.62 -14.05 -33.08
CA LEU A 99 -26.40 -13.87 -31.85
C LEU A 99 -25.71 -14.44 -30.58
N HIS A 100 -25.06 -15.59 -30.70
CA HIS A 100 -24.34 -16.22 -29.59
C HIS A 100 -23.14 -15.38 -29.11
N THR A 101 -22.38 -14.75 -30.03
CA THR A 101 -21.28 -13.85 -29.63
C THR A 101 -21.79 -12.58 -28.96
N ARG A 102 -22.95 -12.05 -29.38
CA ARG A 102 -23.58 -10.89 -28.73
C ARG A 102 -24.03 -11.22 -27.31
N LEU A 103 -24.62 -12.40 -27.10
CA LEU A 103 -25.00 -12.88 -25.77
C LEU A 103 -23.78 -13.13 -24.89
N ALA A 104 -22.74 -13.79 -25.42
CA ALA A 104 -21.50 -14.02 -24.70
C ALA A 104 -20.81 -12.72 -24.28
N LEU A 105 -20.74 -11.73 -25.18
CA LEU A 105 -20.16 -10.42 -24.89
C LEU A 105 -21.04 -9.63 -23.89
N GLY A 106 -22.35 -9.72 -24.01
CA GLY A 106 -23.29 -9.11 -23.06
C GLY A 106 -23.12 -9.69 -21.65
N LEU A 107 -23.05 -11.02 -21.54
CA LEU A 107 -22.78 -11.70 -20.27
C LEU A 107 -21.39 -11.34 -19.72
N LEU A 108 -20.37 -11.25 -20.57
CA LEU A 108 -19.03 -10.81 -20.17
C LEU A 108 -19.06 -9.38 -19.61
N VAL A 109 -19.75 -8.45 -20.26
CA VAL A 109 -19.86 -7.07 -19.78
C VAL A 109 -20.64 -7.00 -18.47
N VAL A 110 -21.74 -7.75 -18.34
CA VAL A 110 -22.49 -7.84 -17.07
C VAL A 110 -21.61 -8.44 -15.98
N PHE A 111 -20.83 -9.48 -16.30
CA PHE A 111 -19.89 -10.10 -15.39
C PHE A 111 -18.81 -9.11 -14.94
N ILE A 112 -18.18 -8.38 -15.87
CA ILE A 112 -17.20 -7.33 -15.55
C ILE A 112 -17.84 -6.20 -14.73
N ALA A 113 -19.07 -5.79 -15.04
CA ALA A 113 -19.80 -4.80 -14.26
C ALA A 113 -20.08 -5.32 -12.83
N PHE A 114 -20.43 -6.60 -12.69
CA PHE A 114 -20.64 -7.23 -11.39
C PHE A 114 -19.34 -7.37 -10.59
N LEU A 115 -18.23 -7.70 -11.25
CA LEU A 115 -16.90 -7.70 -10.64
C LEU A 115 -16.50 -6.30 -10.17
N SER A 116 -16.74 -5.26 -10.96
CA SER A 116 -16.34 -3.88 -10.63
C SER A 116 -17.23 -3.23 -9.56
N VAL A 117 -18.54 -3.45 -9.57
CA VAL A 117 -19.44 -2.92 -8.52
C VAL A 117 -19.38 -3.79 -7.26
N GLY A 118 -19.28 -5.11 -7.42
CA GLY A 118 -19.23 -6.06 -6.32
C GLY A 118 -17.97 -5.95 -5.48
N THR A 119 -16.82 -5.64 -6.09
CA THR A 119 -15.56 -5.50 -5.35
C THR A 119 -15.56 -4.32 -4.38
N ALA A 120 -16.13 -3.18 -4.75
CA ALA A 120 -16.17 -1.99 -3.89
C ALA A 120 -17.01 -2.20 -2.63
N PHE A 121 -18.21 -2.79 -2.77
CA PHE A 121 -19.07 -3.10 -1.62
C PHE A 121 -18.55 -4.29 -0.81
N ALA A 122 -17.95 -5.29 -1.46
CA ALA A 122 -17.39 -6.45 -0.77
C ALA A 122 -16.17 -6.11 0.10
N GLN A 123 -15.47 -5.00 -0.15
CA GLN A 123 -14.38 -4.56 0.75
C GLN A 123 -14.88 -4.32 2.18
N PHE A 124 -16.12 -3.86 2.33
CA PHE A 124 -16.74 -3.54 3.62
C PHE A 124 -17.52 -4.69 4.25
N ALA A 125 -17.72 -5.80 3.52
CA ALA A 125 -18.42 -6.96 4.05
C ALA A 125 -17.66 -7.51 5.27
N GLN A 126 -18.36 -7.55 6.40
CA GLN A 126 -17.89 -8.14 7.64
C GLN A 126 -18.20 -9.63 7.64
N PRO A 127 -17.50 -10.43 8.47
CA PRO A 127 -17.95 -11.76 8.82
C PRO A 127 -19.45 -11.83 9.12
N GLY A 128 -20.13 -12.83 8.59
CA GLY A 128 -21.58 -12.98 8.74
C GLY A 128 -22.43 -12.26 7.69
N ASP A 129 -21.86 -11.31 6.94
CA ASP A 129 -22.57 -10.67 5.83
C ASP A 129 -22.74 -11.63 4.64
N ALA A 130 -23.86 -11.50 3.91
CA ALA A 130 -24.13 -12.30 2.71
C ALA A 130 -23.05 -12.18 1.63
N LEU A 131 -22.34 -11.04 1.58
CA LEU A 131 -21.25 -10.77 0.63
C LEU A 131 -19.88 -11.23 1.13
N TYR A 132 -19.77 -11.75 2.36
CA TYR A 132 -18.49 -12.21 2.89
C TYR A 132 -17.95 -13.42 2.11
N GLY A 133 -18.81 -14.37 1.72
CA GLY A 133 -18.39 -15.49 0.87
C GLY A 133 -17.84 -15.03 -0.48
N TRP A 134 -18.44 -14.00 -1.07
CA TRP A 134 -17.95 -13.39 -2.31
C TRP A 134 -16.57 -12.74 -2.13
N LYS A 135 -16.36 -12.03 -1.02
CA LYS A 135 -15.05 -11.47 -0.66
C LYS A 135 -13.98 -12.57 -0.59
N ARG A 136 -14.25 -13.69 0.09
CA ARG A 136 -13.32 -14.84 0.16
C ARG A 136 -13.02 -15.43 -1.21
N ALA A 137 -14.03 -15.63 -2.05
CA ALA A 137 -13.83 -16.12 -3.40
C ALA A 137 -12.94 -15.15 -4.22
N SER A 138 -13.16 -13.84 -4.09
CA SER A 138 -12.35 -12.83 -4.79
C SER A 138 -10.90 -12.80 -4.27
N GLU A 139 -10.68 -12.97 -2.97
CA GLU A 139 -9.35 -13.08 -2.37
C GLU A 139 -8.60 -14.32 -2.87
N GLN A 140 -9.29 -15.46 -3.03
CA GLN A 140 -8.70 -16.68 -3.60
C GLN A 140 -8.32 -16.52 -5.07
N VAL A 141 -9.20 -15.92 -5.88
CA VAL A 141 -8.89 -15.63 -7.28
C VAL A 141 -7.72 -14.66 -7.38
N TRP A 142 -7.70 -13.61 -6.54
CA TRP A 142 -6.59 -12.66 -6.49
C TRP A 142 -5.27 -13.33 -6.12
N ARG A 143 -5.26 -14.16 -5.06
CA ARG A 143 -4.08 -14.96 -4.68
C ARG A 143 -3.60 -15.87 -5.81
N PHE A 144 -4.52 -16.48 -6.56
CA PHE A 144 -4.18 -17.38 -7.68
C PHE A 144 -3.54 -16.65 -8.87
N VAL A 145 -3.96 -15.40 -9.15
CA VAL A 145 -3.43 -14.62 -10.28
C VAL A 145 -2.22 -13.76 -9.90
N HIS A 146 -1.89 -13.65 -8.62
CA HIS A 146 -0.78 -12.82 -8.15
C HIS A 146 0.57 -13.44 -8.59
N PRO A 147 1.50 -12.65 -9.17
CA PRO A 147 2.80 -13.18 -9.60
C PRO A 147 3.65 -13.72 -8.44
N ASP A 148 3.54 -13.09 -7.28
CA ASP A 148 4.22 -13.49 -6.05
C ASP A 148 3.20 -14.03 -5.02
N PRO A 149 3.19 -15.35 -4.76
CA PRO A 149 2.24 -15.95 -3.83
C PRO A 149 2.52 -15.56 -2.37
N LEU A 150 3.78 -15.28 -2.00
CA LEU A 150 4.16 -14.87 -0.65
C LEU A 150 3.61 -13.47 -0.37
N GLU A 151 3.83 -12.53 -1.28
CA GLU A 151 3.29 -11.17 -1.17
C GLU A 151 1.75 -11.18 -1.03
N ALA A 152 1.08 -12.02 -1.83
CA ALA A 152 -0.37 -12.18 -1.75
C ALA A 152 -0.83 -12.71 -0.38
N ASP A 153 -0.13 -13.71 0.17
CA ASP A 153 -0.46 -14.27 1.48
C ASP A 153 -0.19 -13.29 2.62
N LEU A 154 0.92 -12.55 2.57
CA LEU A 154 1.24 -11.49 3.53
C LEU A 154 0.17 -10.39 3.53
N ALA A 155 -0.27 -9.95 2.36
CA ALA A 155 -1.34 -8.97 2.22
C ALA A 155 -2.70 -9.49 2.75
N LEU A 156 -3.00 -10.78 2.57
CA LEU A 156 -4.20 -11.39 3.17
C LEU A 156 -4.11 -11.44 4.70
N VAL A 157 -2.94 -11.74 5.26
CA VAL A 157 -2.74 -11.70 6.72
C VAL A 157 -2.92 -10.28 7.26
N GLN A 158 -2.28 -9.27 6.65
CA GLN A 158 -2.45 -7.86 7.01
C GLN A 158 -3.92 -7.47 7.01
N ARG A 159 -4.64 -7.83 5.94
CA ARG A 159 -6.07 -7.56 5.82
C ARG A 159 -6.90 -8.21 6.96
N ARG A 160 -6.55 -9.42 7.38
CA ARG A 160 -7.21 -10.10 8.51
C ARG A 160 -6.88 -9.46 9.86
N VAL A 161 -5.68 -8.92 10.03
CA VAL A 161 -5.32 -8.09 11.19
C VAL A 161 -6.19 -6.83 11.23
N ASP A 162 -6.34 -6.12 10.11
CA ASP A 162 -7.18 -4.91 10.02
C ASP A 162 -8.67 -5.20 10.27
N GLU A 163 -9.14 -6.37 9.85
CA GLU A 163 -10.50 -6.84 10.17
C GLU A 163 -10.66 -7.17 11.65
N LEU A 164 -9.64 -7.75 12.28
CA LEU A 164 -9.66 -8.09 13.69
C LEU A 164 -9.69 -6.83 14.56
N ILE A 165 -8.87 -5.84 14.21
CA ILE A 165 -8.84 -4.52 14.87
C ILE A 165 -10.20 -3.82 14.76
N ARG A 166 -10.87 -3.91 13.62
CA ARG A 166 -12.23 -3.35 13.44
C ARG A 166 -13.32 -4.16 14.16
N ALA A 167 -13.15 -5.47 14.30
CA ALA A 167 -14.11 -6.35 14.95
C ALA A 167 -14.03 -6.33 16.49
N THR A 168 -13.09 -5.58 17.08
CA THR A 168 -12.91 -5.50 18.54
C THR A 168 -14.15 -5.05 19.32
N SER A 169 -15.01 -4.22 18.71
CA SER A 169 -16.27 -3.80 19.31
C SER A 169 -17.38 -4.85 19.25
N ASP A 170 -17.19 -5.94 18.49
CA ASP A 170 -18.18 -6.98 18.23
C ASP A 170 -17.60 -8.37 18.48
N GLY A 171 -17.80 -8.87 19.71
CA GLY A 171 -17.20 -10.11 20.18
C GLY A 171 -17.55 -11.37 19.37
N GLN A 172 -18.73 -11.43 18.72
CA GLN A 172 -19.06 -12.58 17.85
C GLN A 172 -18.22 -12.54 16.57
N ASN A 173 -18.09 -11.37 15.97
CA ASN A 173 -17.27 -11.18 14.78
C ASN A 173 -15.78 -11.37 15.09
N GLN A 174 -15.32 -10.98 16.28
CA GLN A 174 -13.94 -11.17 16.70
C GLN A 174 -13.50 -12.64 16.63
N ALA A 175 -14.26 -13.56 17.22
CA ALA A 175 -13.90 -14.98 17.23
C ALA A 175 -13.78 -15.57 15.82
N PHE A 176 -14.67 -15.16 14.92
CA PHE A 176 -14.63 -15.56 13.52
C PHE A 176 -13.40 -15.00 12.80
N VAL A 177 -13.07 -13.71 12.97
CA VAL A 177 -11.89 -13.12 12.33
C VAL A 177 -10.60 -13.75 12.85
N VAL A 178 -10.51 -14.08 14.15
CA VAL A 178 -9.35 -14.80 14.70
C VAL A 178 -9.17 -16.16 14.03
N ALA A 179 -10.26 -16.91 13.79
CA ALA A 179 -10.18 -18.18 13.07
C ALA A 179 -9.68 -18.00 11.62
N GLU A 180 -10.13 -16.94 10.94
CA GLU A 180 -9.67 -16.62 9.59
C GLU A 180 -8.21 -16.15 9.54
N LEU A 181 -7.78 -15.38 10.54
CA LEU A 181 -6.38 -14.98 10.71
C LEU A 181 -5.49 -16.20 10.90
N ARG A 182 -5.90 -17.18 11.72
CA ARG A 182 -5.16 -18.45 11.88
C ARG A 182 -5.01 -19.20 10.55
N LEU A 183 -6.06 -19.25 9.73
CA LEU A 183 -5.98 -19.89 8.41
C LEU A 183 -5.00 -19.16 7.49
N ALA A 184 -5.00 -17.82 7.50
CA ALA A 184 -4.07 -17.02 6.72
C ALA A 184 -2.60 -17.16 7.21
N LEU A 185 -2.38 -17.21 8.53
CA LEU A 185 -1.06 -17.50 9.11
C LEU A 185 -0.59 -18.91 8.75
N GLY A 186 -1.51 -19.89 8.70
CA GLY A 186 -1.21 -21.25 8.28
C GLY A 186 -0.68 -21.37 6.85
N SER A 187 -1.11 -20.51 5.92
CA SER A 187 -0.54 -20.47 4.56
C SER A 187 0.92 -20.02 4.53
N LEU A 188 1.35 -19.18 5.48
CA LEU A 188 2.73 -18.70 5.52
C LEU A 188 3.73 -19.80 5.93
N ALA A 189 3.28 -20.85 6.61
CA ALA A 189 4.12 -21.97 7.03
C ALA A 189 4.68 -22.81 5.86
N ILE A 190 4.16 -22.60 4.63
CA ILE A 190 4.63 -23.28 3.42
C ILE A 190 5.96 -22.69 2.92
N TYR A 191 6.23 -21.40 3.20
CA TYR A 191 7.44 -20.71 2.78
C TYR A 191 8.60 -21.05 3.73
N LYS A 192 9.61 -21.76 3.20
CA LYS A 192 10.76 -22.29 3.96
C LYS A 192 12.11 -21.77 3.46
N ALA A 193 12.12 -21.01 2.37
CA ALA A 193 13.35 -20.38 1.91
C ALA A 193 13.77 -19.33 2.96
N GLU A 194 15.07 -19.23 3.21
CA GLU A 194 15.62 -18.32 4.23
C GLU A 194 15.24 -16.86 3.97
N GLU A 195 15.28 -16.43 2.70
CA GLU A 195 14.87 -15.08 2.27
C GLU A 195 13.38 -14.82 2.55
N ASP A 196 12.50 -15.75 2.18
CA ASP A 196 11.06 -15.65 2.44
C ASP A 196 10.76 -15.62 3.94
N GLN A 197 11.49 -16.40 4.74
CA GLN A 197 11.31 -16.45 6.18
C GLN A 197 11.62 -15.11 6.84
N LEU A 198 12.71 -14.44 6.44
CA LEU A 198 13.04 -13.11 6.94
C LEU A 198 11.94 -12.09 6.62
N LEU A 199 11.37 -12.16 5.42
CA LEU A 199 10.25 -11.30 5.02
C LEU A 199 8.98 -11.59 5.84
N VAL A 200 8.67 -12.87 6.03
CA VAL A 200 7.52 -13.32 6.85
C VAL A 200 7.69 -12.85 8.30
N GLU A 201 8.85 -13.04 8.91
CA GLU A 201 9.12 -12.64 10.29
C GLU A 201 9.00 -11.13 10.48
N ALA A 202 9.58 -10.33 9.56
CA ALA A 202 9.48 -8.87 9.59
C ALA A 202 8.01 -8.41 9.48
N ALA A 203 7.24 -8.98 8.56
CA ALA A 203 5.82 -8.65 8.39
C ALA A 203 4.99 -9.05 9.62
N LEU A 204 5.20 -10.26 10.15
CA LEU A 204 4.51 -10.75 11.34
C LEU A 204 4.83 -9.92 12.59
N ALA A 205 6.05 -9.40 12.72
CA ALA A 205 6.42 -8.51 13.82
C ALA A 205 5.62 -7.19 13.77
N GLY A 206 5.46 -6.62 12.57
CA GLY A 206 4.61 -5.46 12.34
C GLY A 206 3.14 -5.72 12.68
N HIS A 207 2.61 -6.88 12.25
CA HIS A 207 1.25 -7.30 12.58
C HIS A 207 1.03 -7.48 14.09
N TRP A 208 1.98 -8.11 14.79
CA TRP A 208 1.93 -8.30 16.23
C TRP A 208 1.93 -6.96 16.96
N GLN A 209 2.81 -6.03 16.57
CA GLN A 209 2.85 -4.69 17.14
C GLN A 209 1.53 -3.93 16.92
N ALA A 210 0.92 -4.02 15.74
CA ALA A 210 -0.37 -3.39 15.46
C ALA A 210 -1.50 -3.95 16.34
N LEU A 211 -1.52 -5.27 16.58
CA LEU A 211 -2.48 -5.91 17.48
C LEU A 211 -2.28 -5.49 18.93
N GLN A 212 -1.04 -5.43 19.42
CA GLN A 212 -0.71 -4.96 20.76
C GLN A 212 -1.14 -3.50 20.97
N GLN A 213 -0.91 -2.62 19.99
CA GLN A 213 -1.38 -1.22 20.03
C GLN A 213 -2.91 -1.12 20.08
N ALA A 214 -3.62 -2.06 19.47
CA ALA A 214 -5.08 -2.17 19.55
C ALA A 214 -5.59 -2.84 20.85
N GLY A 215 -4.69 -3.25 21.76
CA GLY A 215 -5.05 -3.96 22.99
C GLY A 215 -5.54 -5.39 22.75
N LEU A 216 -5.19 -5.99 21.61
CA LEU A 216 -5.58 -7.34 21.23
C LEU A 216 -4.43 -8.32 21.45
N ASN A 217 -4.75 -9.42 22.13
CA ASN A 217 -3.85 -10.55 22.29
C ASN A 217 -4.33 -11.71 21.39
N VAL A 218 -3.45 -12.17 20.50
CA VAL A 218 -3.66 -13.37 19.69
C VAL A 218 -2.59 -14.39 20.08
N ALA A 219 -3.02 -15.44 20.78
CA ALA A 219 -2.15 -16.45 21.38
C ALA A 219 -1.12 -17.04 20.38
N GLU A 220 -1.50 -17.22 19.12
CA GLU A 220 -0.61 -17.76 18.09
C GLU A 220 0.58 -16.86 17.78
N LEU A 221 0.38 -15.54 17.70
CA LEU A 221 1.48 -14.61 17.48
C LEU A 221 2.31 -14.42 18.75
N ASP A 222 1.68 -14.49 19.93
CA ASP A 222 2.41 -14.49 21.20
C ASP A 222 3.32 -15.73 21.33
N ILE A 223 2.88 -16.91 20.90
CA ILE A 223 3.77 -18.10 20.91
C ILE A 223 4.96 -17.92 19.97
N LEU A 224 4.79 -17.19 18.85
CA LEU A 224 5.85 -16.94 17.88
C LEU A 224 6.87 -15.90 18.39
N PHE A 225 6.41 -14.78 18.96
CA PHE A 225 7.28 -13.67 19.36
C PHE A 225 7.68 -13.67 20.84
N ASN A 226 6.87 -14.29 21.70
CA ASN A 226 7.11 -14.39 23.13
C ASN A 226 7.72 -15.74 23.51
N ARG A 227 8.16 -16.52 22.51
CA ARG A 227 9.15 -17.58 22.74
C ARG A 227 10.41 -16.85 23.19
N GLU A 228 10.60 -16.73 24.50
CA GLU A 228 11.91 -16.43 25.09
C GLU A 228 12.91 -17.20 24.22
N GLU A 229 13.85 -16.49 23.58
CA GLU A 229 14.97 -17.14 22.91
C GLU A 229 15.39 -18.26 23.84
N PRO A 230 15.38 -19.55 23.41
CA PRO A 230 15.85 -20.60 24.27
C PRO A 230 17.21 -20.11 24.74
N GLN A 231 17.34 -19.87 26.04
CA GLN A 231 18.61 -19.49 26.61
C GLN A 231 19.51 -20.66 26.23
N TRP A 232 20.26 -20.49 25.14
CA TRP A 232 21.46 -21.25 24.90
C TRP A 232 22.31 -20.84 26.07
N THR A 233 22.15 -21.57 27.17
CA THR A 233 23.17 -21.70 28.18
C THR A 233 24.34 -22.25 27.40
N ILE A 234 25.14 -21.34 26.84
CA ILE A 234 26.48 -21.65 26.39
C ILE A 234 27.06 -22.35 27.62
N PRO A 235 27.31 -23.67 27.57
CA PRO A 235 27.87 -24.34 28.73
C PRO A 235 29.13 -23.55 29.04
N SER A 236 29.11 -22.89 30.21
CA SER A 236 30.25 -22.14 30.69
C SER A 236 31.42 -23.11 30.62
N LEU A 237 32.33 -22.87 29.68
CA LEU A 237 33.56 -23.63 29.55
C LEU A 237 34.36 -23.29 30.80
N THR A 238 34.06 -23.98 31.90
CA THR A 238 34.94 -24.04 33.05
C THR A 238 36.28 -24.51 32.48
N PRO A 239 37.38 -23.76 32.65
CA PRO A 239 38.68 -24.22 32.21
C PRO A 239 39.05 -25.44 33.06
N THR A 240 38.73 -26.63 32.57
CA THR A 240 39.25 -27.87 33.11
C THR A 240 40.73 -27.90 32.77
N THR A 241 41.56 -27.47 33.72
CA THR A 241 42.99 -27.73 33.73
C THR A 241 43.21 -29.23 33.83
N SER A 242 43.21 -29.92 32.68
CA SER A 242 43.73 -31.27 32.56
C SER A 242 44.98 -31.21 31.70
N SER A 243 46.11 -31.19 32.40
CA SER A 243 47.43 -31.45 31.85
C SER A 243 47.48 -32.90 31.37
N THR A 244 47.36 -33.13 30.07
CA THR A 244 47.75 -34.39 29.44
C THR A 244 48.43 -34.12 28.10
N ASP A 245 49.57 -34.78 27.96
CA ASP A 245 50.62 -34.68 26.96
C ASP A 245 50.22 -34.40 25.51
N VAL A 246 51.03 -33.52 24.94
CA VAL A 246 51.20 -33.24 23.52
C VAL A 246 51.80 -34.46 22.83
N GLN A 247 51.08 -35.07 21.90
CA GLN A 247 51.69 -35.80 20.79
C GLN A 247 51.35 -35.13 19.46
N ALA A 248 52.43 -34.84 18.73
CA ALA A 248 52.50 -34.12 17.48
C ALA A 248 52.10 -34.99 16.29
N ILE A 249 51.19 -34.50 15.44
CA ILE A 249 50.99 -34.88 14.03
C ILE A 249 50.50 -33.61 13.32
N SER A 250 51.37 -32.89 12.62
CA SER A 250 51.72 -33.01 11.18
C SER A 250 50.81 -32.18 10.25
N THR A 251 51.31 -30.98 9.92
CA THR A 251 51.41 -30.36 8.59
C THR A 251 50.40 -30.73 7.49
N ILE A 252 49.50 -29.80 7.14
CA ILE A 252 48.94 -29.55 5.78
C ILE A 252 48.61 -28.04 5.71
N ASP A 253 49.50 -27.21 5.18
CA ASP A 253 49.54 -26.63 3.81
C ASP A 253 48.57 -25.45 3.55
N PRO A 254 49.06 -24.20 3.47
CA PRO A 254 48.28 -23.02 3.10
C PRO A 254 48.55 -22.62 1.64
N SER A 255 47.68 -23.00 0.72
CA SER A 255 47.63 -22.32 -0.59
C SER A 255 46.25 -22.45 -1.23
N ILE A 256 45.40 -21.46 -0.99
CA ILE A 256 44.26 -21.17 -1.87
C ILE A 256 44.34 -19.70 -2.23
N ASP A 257 45.09 -19.44 -3.30
CA ASP A 257 45.10 -18.19 -4.05
C ASP A 257 43.74 -18.06 -4.77
N ARG A 258 42.88 -17.16 -4.30
CA ARG A 258 41.65 -16.76 -5.00
C ARG A 258 41.89 -15.43 -5.69
N THR A 259 42.32 -15.51 -6.94
CA THR A 259 42.30 -14.39 -7.88
C THR A 259 40.85 -14.02 -8.19
N LEU A 260 40.39 -12.87 -7.69
CA LEU A 260 39.10 -12.28 -8.05
C LEU A 260 39.15 -11.73 -9.49
N PRO A 261 38.15 -12.02 -10.34
CA PRO A 261 38.05 -11.38 -11.64
C PRO A 261 37.68 -9.89 -11.51
N PRO A 262 38.13 -9.03 -12.44
CA PRO A 262 37.88 -7.60 -12.38
C PRO A 262 36.38 -7.27 -12.56
N PRO A 263 35.89 -6.19 -11.92
CA PRO A 263 34.50 -5.79 -12.00
C PRO A 263 34.14 -5.33 -13.43
N THR A 264 33.09 -5.91 -13.97
CA THR A 264 32.46 -5.50 -15.23
C THR A 264 31.97 -4.05 -15.13
N PRO A 265 32.23 -3.17 -16.11
CA PRO A 265 31.78 -1.79 -16.07
C PRO A 265 30.24 -1.73 -16.10
N ILE A 266 29.68 -1.12 -15.05
CA ILE A 266 28.26 -0.81 -14.92
C ILE A 266 27.90 0.22 -15.99
N GLN A 267 27.05 -0.15 -16.95
CA GLN A 267 26.52 0.78 -17.94
C GLN A 267 25.51 1.71 -17.26
N THR A 268 25.82 3.01 -17.27
CA THR A 268 24.91 4.07 -16.82
C THR A 268 23.67 4.11 -17.74
N PRO A 269 22.45 3.95 -17.21
CA PRO A 269 21.25 4.11 -18.02
C PRO A 269 21.15 5.56 -18.48
N THR A 270 21.11 5.75 -19.81
CA THR A 270 20.89 7.05 -20.42
C THR A 270 19.44 7.47 -20.17
N LEU A 271 19.26 8.51 -19.38
CA LEU A 271 17.97 9.14 -19.10
C LEU A 271 17.45 9.79 -20.38
N ILE A 272 16.46 9.16 -21.03
CA ILE A 272 15.74 9.77 -22.15
C ILE A 272 14.74 10.76 -21.56
N ILE A 273 15.04 12.05 -21.66
CA ILE A 273 14.12 13.13 -21.34
C ILE A 273 13.15 13.27 -22.52
N PRO A 274 11.83 13.05 -22.35
CA PRO A 274 10.86 13.30 -23.39
C PRO A 274 10.62 14.81 -23.50
N THR A 275 11.40 15.48 -24.33
CA THR A 275 11.08 16.83 -24.82
C THR A 275 10.34 16.71 -26.15
N ASP A 276 9.32 17.55 -26.33
CA ASP A 276 8.44 17.71 -27.50
C ASP A 276 7.20 16.81 -27.58
N LEU A 277 6.22 17.15 -26.73
CA LEU A 277 4.81 17.03 -27.10
C LEU A 277 4.33 18.36 -27.71
N PRO A 278 3.75 18.37 -28.93
CA PRO A 278 3.30 19.58 -29.58
C PRO A 278 2.11 20.20 -28.84
N ILE A 279 2.21 21.51 -28.60
CA ILE A 279 1.16 22.34 -28.01
C ILE A 279 -0.07 22.33 -28.95
N PRO A 280 -1.28 21.98 -28.47
CA PRO A 280 -2.48 22.02 -29.30
C PRO A 280 -2.83 23.47 -29.65
N ILE A 281 -2.94 23.74 -30.94
CA ILE A 281 -3.35 25.03 -31.51
C ILE A 281 -4.81 25.31 -31.08
N PRO A 282 -5.13 26.51 -30.55
CA PRO A 282 -6.50 26.85 -30.21
C PRO A 282 -7.35 27.01 -31.48
N THR A 283 -8.32 26.11 -31.65
CA THR A 283 -9.31 26.16 -32.73
C THR A 283 -10.24 27.37 -32.54
N LEU A 284 -10.22 28.28 -33.52
CA LEU A 284 -11.09 29.45 -33.62
C LEU A 284 -12.58 29.04 -33.58
N ILE A 285 -13.34 29.65 -32.67
CA ILE A 285 -14.78 29.50 -32.54
C ILE A 285 -15.46 30.35 -33.62
N PRO A 286 -16.35 29.80 -34.48
CA PRO A 286 -17.09 30.60 -35.43
C PRO A 286 -18.22 31.38 -34.72
N THR A 287 -18.16 32.71 -34.82
CA THR A 287 -19.25 33.64 -34.51
C THR A 287 -20.41 33.44 -35.49
N TRP A 288 -21.53 32.91 -35.00
CA TRP A 288 -22.78 32.89 -35.76
C TRP A 288 -23.55 34.19 -35.51
N ILE A 289 -23.86 34.87 -36.61
CA ILE A 289 -24.69 36.07 -36.72
C ILE A 289 -26.17 35.65 -36.57
N SER A 290 -26.91 36.32 -35.71
CA SER A 290 -28.37 36.20 -35.60
C SER A 290 -29.08 37.19 -36.55
N PRO A 291 -30.18 36.82 -37.22
CA PRO A 291 -31.21 37.75 -37.64
C PRO A 291 -32.11 38.17 -36.46
#